data_AF-A0A0S7Y171-F1
#
_entry.id   AF-A0A0S7Y171-F1
#
_cell.length_a   1.000
_cell.length_b   1.000
_cell.length_c   1.000
_cell.angle_alpha   90.00
_cell.angle_beta   90.00
_cell.angle_gamma   90.00
#
_symmetry.space_group_name_H-M   'P 1'
#
loop_
_entity.id
_entity.type
_entity.pdbx_description
1 polymer ?
#
loop_
_entity_poly.entity_id
_entity_poly.type
_entity_poly.pdbx_seq_one_letter_code
_entity_poly.pdbx_strand_id
1 'polypeptide(L)'
;MVANPRANVNQAGPNLESLGLKSPMEVIDILGMLKIDGDPVIKDDKAFLDPRVKAKEVMEYFMKNFNVNPKELPHLASVVKHEMKRGLKA
;
A
#
# COMPACT_ATOMS: atom_id res chain seq x y z
N MET A 1 -43.11 -11.94 4.08
CA MET A 1 -42.26 -10.72 3.98
C MET A 1 -40.88 -11.10 4.51
N VAL A 2 -39.92 -11.36 3.63
CA VAL A 2 -38.58 -11.82 4.03
C VAL A 2 -37.74 -10.57 4.28
N ALA A 3 -37.36 -10.34 5.54
CA ALA A 3 -36.47 -9.25 5.91
C ALA A 3 -35.09 -9.56 5.32
N ASN A 4 -34.69 -8.81 4.28
CA ASN A 4 -33.33 -8.79 3.77
C ASN A 4 -32.51 -7.94 4.76
N PRO A 5 -31.57 -8.51 5.54
CA PRO A 5 -30.65 -7.68 6.30
C PRO A 5 -29.73 -6.99 5.29
N ARG A 6 -30.01 -5.72 5.03
CA ARG A 6 -29.11 -4.82 4.32
C ARG A 6 -27.78 -4.87 5.06
N ALA A 7 -26.78 -5.49 4.42
CA ALA A 7 -25.40 -5.39 4.83
C ALA A 7 -25.08 -3.90 4.93
N ASN A 8 -24.93 -3.42 6.16
CA ASN A 8 -24.36 -2.13 6.45
C ASN A 8 -22.86 -2.28 6.16
N VAL A 9 -22.49 -2.20 4.88
CA VAL A 9 -21.10 -2.26 4.45
C VAL A 9 -20.50 -0.91 4.84
N ASN A 10 -20.01 -0.86 6.08
CA ASN A 10 -19.18 0.23 6.58
C ASN A 10 -18.15 0.57 5.50
N GLN A 11 -18.21 1.80 4.98
CA GLN A 11 -17.23 2.44 4.10
C GLN A 11 -15.88 2.68 4.82
N ALA A 12 -15.46 1.75 5.67
CA ALA A 12 -14.08 1.70 6.14
C ALA A 12 -13.25 1.16 4.98
N GLY A 13 -12.10 1.78 4.71
CA GLY A 13 -11.14 1.28 3.73
C GLY A 13 -10.76 -0.19 4.01
N PRO A 14 -10.01 -0.83 3.10
CA PRO A 14 -9.64 -2.23 3.26
C PRO A 14 -9.04 -2.48 4.65
N ASN A 15 -9.53 -3.52 5.34
CA ASN A 15 -9.00 -3.88 6.64
C ASN A 15 -7.54 -4.32 6.48
N LEU A 16 -6.62 -3.51 7.00
CA LEU A 16 -5.19 -3.75 6.91
C LEU A 16 -4.81 -5.10 7.51
N GLU A 17 -5.45 -5.49 8.61
CA GLU A 17 -5.19 -6.78 9.26
C GLU A 17 -5.55 -7.95 8.34
N SER A 18 -6.65 -7.85 7.59
CA SER A 18 -7.06 -8.86 6.61
C SER A 18 -6.09 -8.96 5.43
N LEU A 19 -5.35 -7.89 5.16
CA LEU A 19 -4.28 -7.84 4.17
C LEU A 19 -2.91 -8.24 4.72
N GLY A 20 -2.86 -8.69 5.99
CA GLY A 20 -1.62 -9.03 6.68
C GLY A 20 -0.73 -7.81 6.96
N LEU A 21 -1.30 -6.60 6.95
CA LEU A 21 -0.64 -5.33 7.17
C LEU A 21 -0.93 -4.82 8.59
N LYS A 22 0.10 -4.32 9.28
CA LYS A 22 0.04 -3.88 10.68
C LYS A 22 -0.39 -2.43 10.83
N SER A 23 -0.10 -1.59 9.84
CA SER A 23 -0.41 -0.16 9.88
C SER A 23 -0.40 0.46 8.49
N PRO A 24 -1.03 1.64 8.31
CA PRO A 24 -0.91 2.41 7.07
C PRO A 24 0.55 2.75 6.74
N MET A 25 1.39 2.93 7.76
CA MET A 25 2.82 3.19 7.56
C MET A 25 3.53 1.99 6.95
N GLU A 26 3.16 0.76 7.32
CA GLU A 26 3.74 -0.45 6.72
C GLU A 26 3.47 -0.53 5.22
N VAL A 27 2.30 -0.05 4.75
CA VAL A 27 1.98 0.07 3.32
C VAL A 27 3.01 0.94 2.61
N ILE A 28 3.27 2.12 3.18
CA ILE A 28 4.21 3.10 2.63
C ILE A 28 5.64 2.56 2.66
N ASP A 29 6.04 1.89 3.75
CA ASP A 29 7.38 1.34 3.86
C ASP A 29 7.61 0.21 2.84
N ILE A 30 6.65 -0.71 2.67
CA ILE A 30 6.74 -1.80 1.68
C ILE A 30 6.85 -1.22 0.27
N LEU A 31 5.96 -0.30 -0.10
CA LEU A 31 5.92 0.28 -1.44
C LEU A 31 7.11 1.23 -1.70
N GLY A 32 7.55 1.96 -0.69
CA GLY A 32 8.68 2.89 -0.78
C GLY A 32 10.04 2.20 -0.90
N MET A 33 10.16 0.95 -0.45
CA MET A 33 11.37 0.13 -0.63
C MET A 33 11.51 -0.44 -2.05
N LEU A 34 10.47 -0.35 -2.89
CA LEU A 34 10.51 -0.89 -4.24
C LEU A 34 11.39 -0.05 -5.17
N LYS A 35 12.00 -0.75 -6.12
CA LYS A 35 12.57 -0.15 -7.33
C LYS A 35 11.79 -0.72 -8.50
N ILE A 36 11.16 0.15 -9.28
CA ILE A 36 10.41 -0.26 -10.47
C ILE A 36 11.23 0.15 -11.68
N ASP A 37 11.55 -0.80 -12.55
CA ASP A 37 12.42 -0.62 -13.71
C ASP A 37 13.81 -0.02 -13.37
N GLY A 38 14.30 -0.29 -12.16
CA GLY A 38 15.58 0.23 -11.65
C GLY A 38 15.48 1.61 -10.98
N ASP A 39 14.35 2.31 -11.12
CA ASP A 39 14.08 3.59 -10.48
C ASP A 39 13.49 3.38 -9.07
N PRO A 40 14.06 3.99 -8.01
CA PRO A 40 13.47 3.93 -6.68
C PRO A 40 12.18 4.74 -6.62
N VAL A 41 11.20 4.21 -5.88
CA VAL A 41 9.91 4.89 -5.64
C VAL A 41 10.12 6.20 -4.88
N ILE A 42 10.95 6.17 -3.84
CA ILE A 42 11.37 7.33 -3.06
C ILE A 42 12.65 7.88 -3.67
N LYS A 43 12.65 9.17 -4.05
CA LYS A 43 13.80 9.83 -4.69
C LYS A 43 14.46 10.86 -3.79
N ASP A 44 13.72 11.45 -2.85
CA ASP A 44 14.28 12.44 -1.91
C ASP A 44 14.82 11.74 -0.65
N ASP A 45 16.09 11.98 -0.32
CA ASP A 45 16.70 11.46 0.89
C ASP A 45 15.99 11.94 2.17
N LYS A 46 15.37 13.12 2.12
CA LYS A 46 14.58 13.67 3.24
C LYS A 46 13.33 12.85 3.52
N ALA A 47 12.78 12.18 2.51
CA ALA A 47 11.63 11.30 2.66
C ALA A 47 11.97 10.04 3.48
N PHE A 48 13.24 9.68 3.63
CA PHE A 48 13.63 8.62 4.59
C PHE A 48 13.53 9.08 6.05
N LEU A 49 13.68 10.39 6.30
CA LEU A 49 13.69 10.97 7.64
C LEU A 49 12.31 11.48 8.08
N ASP A 50 11.46 11.90 7.12
CA ASP A 50 10.09 12.36 7.42
C ASP A 50 9.04 11.37 6.88
N PRO A 51 8.28 10.68 7.76
CA PRO A 51 7.27 9.71 7.36
C PRO A 51 6.12 10.31 6.54
N ARG A 52 5.81 11.60 6.71
CA ARG A 52 4.76 12.28 5.93
C ARG A 52 5.22 12.54 4.51
N VAL A 53 6.47 13.00 4.36
CA VAL A 53 7.09 13.19 3.04
C VAL A 53 7.19 11.83 2.33
N LYS A 54 7.63 10.78 3.04
CA LYS A 54 7.63 9.40 2.51
C LYS A 54 6.29 8.99 1.92
N ALA A 55 5.23 9.13 2.73
CA ALA A 55 3.88 8.74 2.31
C ALA A 55 3.43 9.52 1.07
N LYS A 56 3.71 10.82 1.03
CA LYS A 56 3.40 11.68 -0.11
C LYS A 56 4.14 11.23 -1.38
N GLU A 57 5.45 10.99 -1.30
CA GLU A 57 6.22 10.55 -2.47
C GLU A 57 5.74 9.21 -3.02
N VAL A 58 5.52 8.23 -2.14
CA VAL A 58 4.99 6.92 -2.55
C VAL A 58 3.62 7.09 -3.22
N MET A 59 2.69 7.82 -2.61
CA MET A 59 1.37 8.06 -3.19
C MET A 59 1.47 8.77 -4.55
N GLU A 60 2.26 9.83 -4.65
CA GLU A 60 2.45 10.57 -5.91
C GLU A 60 3.10 9.71 -6.98
N TYR A 61 4.08 8.87 -6.63
CA TYR A 61 4.75 7.99 -7.56
C TYR A 61 3.79 6.97 -8.17
N PHE A 62 3.02 6.26 -7.34
CA PHE A 62 2.06 5.27 -7.82
C PHE A 62 0.89 5.89 -8.57
N MET A 63 0.45 7.09 -8.16
CA MET A 63 -0.59 7.82 -8.86
C MET A 63 -0.11 8.35 -10.22
N LYS A 64 1.10 8.90 -10.33
CA LYS A 64 1.62 9.48 -11.59
C LYS A 64 2.08 8.41 -12.59
N ASN A 65 2.74 7.36 -12.12
CA ASN A 65 3.35 6.36 -13.01
C ASN A 65 2.39 5.19 -13.32
N PHE A 66 1.50 4.84 -12.39
CA PHE A 66 0.63 3.66 -12.51
C PHE A 66 -0.86 3.99 -12.44
N ASN A 67 -1.24 5.27 -12.30
CA ASN A 67 -2.62 5.73 -12.14
C ASN A 67 -3.39 5.02 -11.01
N VAL A 68 -2.66 4.61 -9.95
CA VAL A 68 -3.21 3.89 -8.80
C VAL A 68 -3.83 4.85 -7.81
N ASN A 69 -5.04 4.54 -7.33
CA ASN A 69 -5.69 5.35 -6.30
C ASN A 69 -5.07 5.07 -4.92
N PRO A 70 -4.92 6.08 -4.03
CA PRO A 70 -4.44 5.86 -2.67
C PRO A 70 -5.17 4.76 -1.88
N LYS A 71 -6.45 4.53 -2.16
CA LYS A 71 -7.25 3.47 -1.53
C LYS A 71 -6.82 2.05 -1.93
N GLU A 72 -6.11 1.91 -3.03
CA GLU A 72 -5.65 0.64 -3.58
C GLU A 72 -4.23 0.28 -3.12
N LEU A 73 -3.47 1.26 -2.61
CA LEU A 73 -2.12 1.05 -2.10
C LEU A 73 -2.02 -0.06 -1.03
N PRO A 74 -2.95 -0.21 -0.08
CA PRO A 74 -2.91 -1.32 0.87
C PRO A 74 -2.98 -2.70 0.19
N HIS A 75 -3.81 -2.85 -0.84
CA HIS A 75 -3.89 -4.09 -1.60
C HIS A 75 -2.57 -4.37 -2.34
N LEU A 76 -2.01 -3.35 -2.98
CA LEU A 76 -0.73 -3.47 -3.68
C LEU A 76 0.41 -3.87 -2.73
N ALA A 77 0.51 -3.20 -1.57
CA ALA A 77 1.51 -3.52 -0.55
C ALA A 77 1.34 -4.94 -0.01
N SER A 78 0.11 -5.42 0.15
CA SER A 78 -0.15 -6.80 0.56
C SER A 78 0.36 -7.80 -0.47
N VAL A 79 0.04 -7.61 -1.75
CA VAL A 79 0.54 -8.46 -2.85
C VAL A 79 2.06 -8.48 -2.87
N VAL A 80 2.69 -7.30 -2.83
CA VAL A 80 4.15 -7.18 -2.78
C VAL A 80 4.73 -7.91 -1.58
N LYS A 81 4.17 -7.74 -0.38
CA LYS A 81 4.61 -8.42 0.84
C LYS A 81 4.51 -9.94 0.73
N HIS A 82 3.43 -10.44 0.13
CA HIS A 82 3.25 -11.86 -0.11
C HIS A 82 4.29 -12.40 -1.10
N GLU A 83 4.55 -11.68 -2.19
CA GLU A 83 5.55 -12.06 -3.19
C GLU A 83 6.98 -12.00 -2.64
N MET A 84 7.33 -10.97 -1.86
CA MET A 84 8.63 -10.89 -1.16
C MET A 84 8.85 -12.08 -0.22
N LYS A 85 7.81 -12.50 0.53
CA LYS A 85 7.89 -13.69 1.39
C LYS A 85 8.05 -14.99 0.61
N ARG A 86 7.51 -15.07 -0.62
CA ARG A 86 7.62 -16.25 -1.48
C ARG A 86 8.96 -16.33 -2.19
N GLY A 87 9.51 -15.20 -2.63
CA GLY A 87 10.84 -15.11 -3.25
C GLY A 87 12.00 -15.46 -2.29
N LEU A 88 11.78 -15.32 -0.97
CA LEU A 88 12.72 -15.75 0.07
C LEU A 88 12.78 -17.28 0.29
N LYS A 89 11.94 -18.06 -0.41
CA LYS A 89 11.89 -19.54 -0.32
C LYS A 89 12.48 -20.27 -1.54
N ALA A 90 13.12 -19.56 -2.47
CA ALA A 90 13.81 -20.16 -3.62
C ALA A 90 15.29 -20.40 -3.31
#